data_AF-A0A6N8YFL3-F1
#
_entry.id   AF-A0A6N8YFL3-F1
#
_cell.length_a   1.000
_cell.length_b   1.000
_cell.length_c   1.000
_cell.angle_alpha   90.00
_cell.angle_beta   90.00
_cell.angle_gamma   90.00
#
_symmetry.space_group_name_H-M   'P 1'
#
loop_
_entity.id
_entity.type
_entity.pdbx_description
1 polymer ?
#
loop_
_entity_poly.entity_id
_entity_poly.type
_entity_poly.pdbx_seq_one_letter_code
_entity_poly.pdbx_strand_id
1 'polypeptide(L)'
;MSRVVLAGGRELDAGTPAGRVLAGCTSVAVVTVAAAFRRPDALMSRIGTWADELALDHAVVSALRRSDALDPDVSGPIAECDGVLVLDGSPAHFVSAVKATPLLEAIVAAQGRGADIVWSGAAAAAVCASMVDDRGGALTVGLGLHDGIVVAAGWENWPRDRRRRLWRMVPESLLFMALESGAAVCSTAEPQVLWSSSSPDDWAVLGGTVEARRGGTTVTLENWQPRMP
;
A
#
# COMPACT_ATOMS: atom_id res chain seq x y z
N MET A 1 -15.64 2.93 -9.60
CA MET A 1 -15.24 2.76 -8.18
C MET A 1 -13.72 2.81 -8.15
N SER A 2 -13.14 3.68 -7.32
CA SER A 2 -11.70 3.66 -7.00
C SER A 2 -11.36 2.38 -6.27
N ARG A 3 -10.23 1.75 -6.60
CA ARG A 3 -9.70 0.57 -5.92
C ARG A 3 -8.63 0.99 -4.92
N VAL A 4 -8.71 0.48 -3.69
CA VAL A 4 -7.57 0.49 -2.75
C VAL A 4 -6.86 -0.83 -2.85
N VAL A 5 -5.55 -0.78 -3.05
CA VAL A 5 -4.70 -1.95 -3.22
C VAL A 5 -3.61 -1.93 -2.16
N LEU A 6 -3.43 -3.07 -1.50
CA LEU A 6 -2.36 -3.30 -0.54
C LEU A 6 -1.43 -4.35 -1.17
N ALA A 7 -0.18 -3.97 -1.40
CA ALA A 7 0.82 -4.83 -2.04
C ALA A 7 1.92 -5.25 -1.07
N GLY A 8 2.44 -6.46 -1.26
CA GLY A 8 3.55 -7.00 -0.48
C GLY A 8 4.93 -6.44 -0.83
N GLY A 9 5.01 -5.44 -1.72
CA GLY A 9 6.25 -4.93 -2.31
C GLY A 9 6.36 -5.26 -3.80
N ARG A 10 7.52 -4.93 -4.41
CA ARG A 10 7.82 -5.13 -5.85
C ARG A 10 6.86 -4.42 -6.80
N GLU A 11 6.37 -3.26 -6.38
CA GLU A 11 5.44 -2.42 -7.12
C GLU A 11 5.98 -1.84 -8.43
N LEU A 12 7.30 -1.82 -8.63
CA LEU A 12 7.94 -1.39 -9.88
C LEU A 12 8.39 -2.57 -10.75
N ASP A 13 7.72 -3.72 -10.62
CA ASP A 13 7.91 -4.92 -11.42
C ASP A 13 6.58 -5.28 -12.11
N ALA A 14 6.45 -4.93 -13.39
CA ALA A 14 5.24 -5.14 -14.18
C ALA A 14 4.84 -6.63 -14.32
N GLY A 15 5.76 -7.56 -14.05
CA GLY A 15 5.46 -8.99 -14.02
C GLY A 15 4.69 -9.43 -12.77
N THR A 16 4.57 -8.58 -11.74
CA THR A 16 3.86 -8.87 -10.50
C THR A 16 2.43 -8.33 -10.51
N PRO A 17 1.49 -8.96 -9.78
CA PRO A 17 0.16 -8.38 -9.51
C PRO A 17 0.22 -6.93 -9.02
N ALA A 18 1.14 -6.64 -8.09
CA ALA A 18 1.33 -5.29 -7.55
C ALA A 18 1.76 -4.28 -8.63
N GLY A 19 2.71 -4.66 -9.49
CA GLY A 19 3.22 -3.74 -10.51
C GLY A 19 2.28 -3.51 -11.68
N ARG A 20 1.38 -4.45 -12.01
CA ARG A 20 0.44 -4.31 -13.14
C ARG A 20 -0.93 -3.75 -12.76
N VAL A 21 -1.22 -3.53 -11.48
CA VAL A 21 -2.58 -3.20 -11.02
C VAL A 21 -3.11 -1.87 -11.58
N LEU A 22 -2.18 -0.95 -11.88
CA LEU A 22 -2.46 0.37 -12.46
C LEU A 22 -2.37 0.39 -14.00
N ALA A 23 -2.20 -0.75 -14.68
CA ALA A 23 -2.12 -0.78 -16.15
C ALA A 23 -3.40 -0.33 -16.88
N GLY A 24 -4.51 -0.16 -16.15
CA GLY A 24 -5.76 0.41 -16.67
C GLY A 24 -5.90 1.91 -16.46
N CYS A 25 -4.95 2.55 -15.77
CA CYS A 25 -4.87 3.98 -15.59
C CYS A 25 -4.20 4.63 -16.81
N THR A 26 -4.48 5.91 -17.03
CA THR A 26 -3.82 6.72 -18.07
C THR A 26 -2.60 7.43 -17.50
N SER A 27 -2.71 7.95 -16.27
CA SER A 27 -1.67 8.76 -15.63
C SER A 27 -1.52 8.42 -14.14
N VAL A 28 -0.29 8.10 -13.72
CA VAL A 28 0.00 7.68 -12.34
C VAL A 28 0.93 8.65 -11.62
N ALA A 29 0.51 9.10 -10.44
CA ALA A 29 1.40 9.79 -9.51
C ALA A 29 2.20 8.77 -8.71
N VAL A 30 3.53 8.83 -8.78
CA VAL A 30 4.43 7.92 -8.05
C VAL A 30 5.04 8.65 -6.86
N VAL A 31 4.61 8.29 -5.65
CA VAL A 31 5.01 8.93 -4.39
C VAL A 31 6.18 8.17 -3.77
N THR A 32 7.31 8.88 -3.60
CA THR A 32 8.59 8.25 -3.24
C THR A 32 8.96 8.35 -1.76
N VAL A 33 8.14 8.98 -0.92
CA VAL A 33 8.53 9.36 0.45
C VAL A 33 8.89 8.19 1.35
N ALA A 34 8.21 7.04 1.25
CA ALA A 34 8.65 5.84 1.99
C ALA A 34 10.04 5.35 1.53
N ALA A 35 10.38 5.56 0.26
CA ALA A 35 11.62 5.16 -0.40
C ALA A 35 12.77 6.18 -0.26
N ALA A 36 12.66 7.15 0.67
CA ALA A 36 13.63 8.26 0.82
C ALA A 36 15.10 7.83 1.02
N PHE A 37 15.36 6.60 1.47
CA PHE A 37 16.72 6.07 1.69
C PHE A 37 17.28 5.28 0.49
N ARG A 38 16.53 5.17 -0.62
CA ARG A 38 17.03 4.56 -1.86
C ARG A 38 17.91 5.56 -2.62
N ARG A 39 18.73 5.04 -3.55
CA ARG A 39 19.51 5.89 -4.45
C ARG A 39 18.57 6.60 -5.43
N PRO A 40 18.51 7.94 -5.45
CA PRO A 40 17.53 8.68 -6.23
C PRO A 40 17.59 8.34 -7.73
N ASP A 41 18.76 8.41 -8.36
CA ASP A 41 18.90 8.18 -9.80
C ASP A 41 18.42 6.78 -10.21
N ALA A 42 18.80 5.75 -9.44
CA ALA A 42 18.39 4.38 -9.71
C ALA A 42 16.87 4.19 -9.51
N LEU A 43 16.28 4.89 -8.54
CA LEU A 43 14.84 4.88 -8.31
C LEU A 43 14.09 5.54 -9.47
N MET A 44 14.54 6.73 -9.91
CA MET A 44 13.93 7.46 -11.03
C MET A 44 14.01 6.65 -12.33
N SER A 45 15.17 6.06 -12.64
CA SER A 45 15.29 5.17 -13.80
C SER A 45 14.36 3.98 -13.71
N ARG A 46 14.24 3.35 -12.53
CA ARG A 46 13.34 2.20 -12.34
C ARG A 46 11.86 2.58 -12.50
N ILE A 47 11.45 3.75 -12.00
CA ILE A 47 10.08 4.26 -12.19
C ILE A 47 9.80 4.47 -13.68
N GLY A 48 10.72 5.11 -14.40
CA GLY A 48 10.58 5.33 -15.85
C GLY A 48 10.44 4.02 -16.62
N THR A 49 11.32 3.04 -16.36
CA THR A 49 11.23 1.72 -17.02
C THR A 49 9.90 1.02 -16.75
N TRP A 50 9.42 1.04 -15.50
CA TRP A 50 8.13 0.44 -15.15
C TRP A 50 6.96 1.14 -15.86
N ALA A 51 6.97 2.47 -15.91
CA ALA A 51 5.94 3.23 -16.61
C ALA A 51 5.95 2.97 -18.12
N ASP A 52 7.14 2.91 -18.74
CA ASP A 52 7.31 2.58 -20.16
C ASP A 52 6.81 1.17 -20.48
N GLU A 53 7.12 0.17 -19.64
CA GLU A 53 6.64 -1.21 -19.80
C GLU A 53 5.12 -1.32 -19.79
N LEU A 54 4.44 -0.45 -19.04
CA LEU A 54 2.98 -0.41 -18.92
C LEU A 54 2.33 0.63 -19.83
N ALA A 55 3.12 1.39 -20.60
CA ALA A 55 2.66 2.51 -21.41
C ALA A 55 1.84 3.55 -20.61
N LEU A 56 2.31 3.89 -19.40
CA LEU A 56 1.68 4.86 -18.50
C LEU A 56 2.34 6.23 -18.59
N ASP A 57 1.54 7.29 -18.63
CA ASP A 57 2.02 8.61 -18.25
C ASP A 57 2.27 8.62 -16.73
N HIS A 58 3.33 9.27 -16.27
CA HIS A 58 3.62 9.33 -14.84
C HIS A 58 4.18 10.67 -14.38
N ALA A 59 3.82 11.05 -13.17
CA ALA A 59 4.39 12.18 -12.44
C ALA A 59 5.07 11.67 -11.17
N VAL A 60 6.35 12.00 -10.98
CA VAL A 60 7.05 11.62 -9.75
C VAL A 60 6.83 12.69 -8.68
N VAL A 61 6.18 12.28 -7.59
CA VAL A 61 5.96 13.09 -6.39
C VAL A 61 7.13 12.84 -5.45
N SER A 62 8.19 13.61 -5.64
CA SER A 62 9.45 13.45 -4.92
C SER A 62 9.43 14.18 -3.58
N ALA A 63 9.31 13.42 -2.49
CA ALA A 63 9.46 13.92 -1.13
C ALA A 63 10.43 13.02 -0.37
N LEU A 64 11.32 13.59 0.45
CA LEU A 64 12.30 12.84 1.23
C LEU A 64 12.12 13.02 2.73
N ARG A 65 11.43 14.07 3.14
CA ARG A 65 11.26 14.47 4.54
C ARG A 65 9.95 15.20 4.72
N ARG A 66 9.58 15.38 5.99
CA ARG A 66 8.34 16.06 6.38
C ARG A 66 8.18 17.46 5.77
N SER A 67 9.25 18.24 5.65
CA SER A 67 9.16 19.59 5.05
C SER A 67 8.71 19.55 3.60
N ASP A 68 9.11 18.52 2.85
CA ASP A 68 8.73 18.38 1.45
C ASP A 68 7.26 17.90 1.38
N ALA A 69 6.86 17.02 2.29
CA ALA A 69 5.47 16.57 2.39
C ALA A 69 4.50 17.68 2.86
N LEU A 70 5.02 18.76 3.47
CA LEU A 70 4.30 19.96 3.88
C LEU A 70 4.16 20.98 2.74
N ASP A 71 4.96 20.85 1.68
CA ASP A 71 4.93 21.74 0.53
C ASP A 71 3.80 21.32 -0.42
N PRO A 72 2.76 22.15 -0.61
CA PRO A 72 1.65 21.82 -1.49
C PRO A 72 2.09 21.58 -2.95
N ASP A 73 3.15 22.26 -3.41
CA ASP A 73 3.65 22.15 -4.78
C ASP A 73 4.21 20.73 -5.06
N VAL A 74 4.74 20.06 -4.03
CA VAL A 74 5.17 18.67 -4.12
C VAL A 74 3.99 17.73 -4.35
N SER A 75 2.87 17.97 -3.65
CA SER A 75 1.68 17.12 -3.75
C SER A 75 0.77 17.44 -4.94
N GLY A 76 0.93 18.62 -5.54
CA GLY A 76 0.10 19.15 -6.63
C GLY A 76 -0.16 18.16 -7.78
N PRO A 77 0.86 17.44 -8.31
CA PRO A 77 0.67 16.50 -9.42
C PRO A 77 -0.34 15.38 -9.14
N ILE A 78 -0.59 15.01 -7.87
CA ILE A 78 -1.55 13.97 -7.51
C ILE A 78 -2.98 14.33 -7.95
N ALA A 79 -3.30 15.62 -8.06
CA ALA A 79 -4.63 16.07 -8.46
C ALA A 79 -5.02 15.63 -9.89
N GLU A 80 -4.03 15.53 -10.78
CA GLU A 80 -4.18 15.31 -12.22
C GLU A 80 -4.07 13.84 -12.65
N CYS A 81 -3.78 12.95 -11.71
CA CYS A 81 -3.58 11.51 -11.98
C CYS A 81 -4.84 10.69 -11.67
N ASP A 82 -5.08 9.64 -12.48
CA ASP A 82 -6.15 8.67 -12.27
C ASP A 82 -5.68 7.42 -11.49
N GLY A 83 -4.37 7.30 -11.24
CA GLY A 83 -3.78 6.37 -10.29
C GLY A 83 -2.75 7.01 -9.36
N VAL A 84 -2.58 6.45 -8.18
CA VAL A 84 -1.50 6.81 -7.24
C VAL A 84 -0.77 5.55 -6.78
N LEU A 85 0.54 5.53 -6.97
CA LEU A 85 1.42 4.50 -6.48
C LEU A 85 2.29 5.05 -5.35
N VAL A 86 2.13 4.53 -4.14
CA VAL A 86 3.00 4.83 -3.00
C VAL A 86 4.01 3.70 -2.82
N LEU A 87 5.28 4.04 -3.03
CA LEU A 87 6.37 3.08 -3.08
C LEU A 87 6.68 2.44 -1.72
N ASP A 88 7.35 1.29 -1.77
CA ASP A 88 7.85 0.59 -0.59
C ASP A 88 9.18 1.18 -0.08
N GLY A 89 9.41 1.11 1.23
CA GLY A 89 10.63 1.55 1.88
C GLY A 89 10.56 1.47 3.39
N SER A 90 10.70 2.61 4.08
CA SER A 90 10.69 2.65 5.55
C SER A 90 9.31 3.06 6.10
N PRO A 91 8.63 2.19 6.86
CA PRO A 91 7.29 2.47 7.38
C PRO A 91 7.30 3.60 8.42
N ALA A 92 8.27 3.56 9.34
CA ALA A 92 8.41 4.58 10.38
C ALA A 92 8.73 5.97 9.79
N HIS A 93 9.58 6.02 8.77
CA HIS A 93 9.87 7.27 8.06
C HIS A 93 8.62 7.78 7.34
N PHE A 94 7.92 6.91 6.61
CA PHE A 94 6.69 7.26 5.91
C PHE A 94 5.67 7.91 6.85
N VAL A 95 5.31 7.22 7.96
CA VAL A 95 4.36 7.75 8.96
C VAL A 95 4.80 9.13 9.47
N SER A 96 6.07 9.27 9.86
CA SER A 96 6.61 10.53 10.39
C SER A 96 6.59 11.67 9.38
N ALA A 97 6.90 11.38 8.12
CA ALA A 97 6.98 12.36 7.05
C ALA A 97 5.60 12.84 6.59
N VAL A 98 4.60 11.96 6.46
CA VAL A 98 3.34 12.29 5.78
C VAL A 98 2.15 12.55 6.72
N LYS A 99 2.23 12.17 8.00
CA LYS A 99 1.09 12.34 8.91
C LYS A 99 0.69 13.81 9.03
N ALA A 100 -0.59 14.12 8.80
CA ALA A 100 -1.13 15.48 8.85
C ALA A 100 -0.30 16.45 7.98
N THR A 101 -0.11 16.09 6.71
CA THR A 101 0.51 16.94 5.70
C THR A 101 -0.33 16.95 4.41
N PRO A 102 -0.22 18.01 3.59
CA PRO A 102 -0.88 18.10 2.29
C PRO A 102 -0.61 16.89 1.38
N LEU A 103 0.59 16.28 1.46
CA LEU A 103 0.88 15.07 0.69
C LEU A 103 -0.07 13.91 1.01
N LEU A 104 -0.30 13.60 2.29
CA LEU A 104 -1.25 12.54 2.66
C LEU A 104 -2.68 12.93 2.30
N GLU A 105 -3.05 14.18 2.54
CA GLU A 105 -4.37 14.72 2.19
C GLU A 105 -4.64 14.60 0.68
N ALA A 106 -3.65 14.88 -0.16
CA ALA A 106 -3.75 14.77 -1.61
C ALA A 106 -3.97 13.32 -2.07
N ILE A 107 -3.28 12.34 -1.46
CA ILE A 107 -3.47 10.92 -1.78
C ILE A 107 -4.88 10.46 -1.38
N VAL A 108 -5.33 10.83 -0.18
CA VAL A 108 -6.70 10.51 0.29
C VAL A 108 -7.76 11.19 -0.58
N ALA A 109 -7.53 12.45 -0.96
CA ALA A 109 -8.41 13.18 -1.86
C ALA A 109 -8.48 12.52 -3.25
N ALA A 110 -7.37 11.98 -3.76
CA ALA A 110 -7.36 11.25 -5.04
C ALA A 110 -8.29 10.04 -5.01
N GLN A 111 -8.25 9.27 -3.93
CA GLN A 111 -9.19 8.17 -3.72
C GLN A 111 -10.65 8.66 -3.77
N GLY A 112 -10.95 9.75 -3.05
CA GLY A 112 -12.29 10.34 -3.03
C GLY A 112 -12.78 10.83 -4.39
N ARG A 113 -11.87 11.17 -5.32
CA ARG A 113 -12.19 11.53 -6.71
C ARG A 113 -12.39 10.32 -7.63
N GLY A 114 -12.06 9.11 -7.17
CA GLY A 114 -12.18 7.89 -7.96
C GLY A 114 -10.86 7.32 -8.48
N ALA A 115 -9.70 7.89 -8.09
CA ALA A 115 -8.40 7.35 -8.50
C ALA A 115 -8.09 6.03 -7.79
N ASP A 116 -7.40 5.12 -8.51
CA ASP A 116 -6.91 3.87 -7.93
C ASP A 116 -5.67 4.13 -7.07
N ILE A 117 -5.64 3.61 -5.84
CA ILE A 117 -4.54 3.84 -4.90
C ILE A 117 -3.85 2.52 -4.59
N VAL A 118 -2.53 2.49 -4.77
CA VAL A 118 -1.68 1.35 -4.41
C VAL A 118 -0.75 1.77 -3.30
N TRP A 119 -0.87 1.09 -2.16
CA TRP A 119 0.08 1.18 -1.06
C TRP A 119 1.00 -0.04 -1.13
N SER A 120 2.30 0.17 -1.35
CA SER A 120 3.25 -0.93 -1.45
C SER A 120 4.07 -1.13 -0.18
N GLY A 121 4.20 -2.39 0.22
CA GLY A 121 5.16 -2.82 1.22
C GLY A 121 4.94 -2.17 2.57
N ALA A 122 5.97 -1.46 3.04
CA ALA A 122 5.93 -0.63 4.24
C ALA A 122 4.79 0.39 4.25
N ALA A 123 4.44 0.98 3.10
CA ALA A 123 3.33 1.93 3.01
C ALA A 123 1.98 1.22 3.26
N ALA A 124 1.81 -0.02 2.76
CA ALA A 124 0.61 -0.83 3.00
C ALA A 124 0.40 -1.12 4.50
N ALA A 125 1.48 -1.43 5.22
CA ALA A 125 1.44 -1.60 6.66
C ALA A 125 1.17 -0.26 7.38
N ALA A 126 1.76 0.83 6.91
CA ALA A 126 1.68 2.15 7.54
C ALA A 126 0.32 2.83 7.43
N VAL A 127 -0.48 2.54 6.40
CA VAL A 127 -1.83 3.09 6.30
C VAL A 127 -2.84 2.45 7.24
N CYS A 128 -2.50 1.32 7.85
CA CYS A 128 -3.32 0.70 8.89
C CYS A 128 -3.22 1.49 10.21
N ALA A 129 -4.21 1.40 11.11
CA ALA A 129 -4.08 1.95 12.47
C ALA A 129 -3.02 1.21 13.27
N SER A 130 -3.05 -0.12 13.16
CA SER A 130 -2.04 -1.02 13.71
C SER A 130 -1.06 -1.41 12.61
N MET A 131 0.15 -0.88 12.67
CA MET A 131 1.23 -1.18 11.74
C MET A 131 2.22 -2.13 12.39
N VAL A 132 2.85 -3.01 11.61
CA VAL A 132 3.94 -3.84 12.13
C VAL A 132 5.25 -3.05 12.19
N ASP A 133 5.88 -3.00 13.36
CA ASP A 133 7.22 -2.42 13.54
C ASP A 133 8.27 -3.33 12.92
N ASP A 134 8.97 -2.81 11.91
CA ASP A 134 10.01 -3.49 11.15
C ASP A 134 11.25 -3.81 12.01
N ARG A 135 11.46 -3.15 13.14
CA ARG A 135 12.59 -3.36 14.06
C ARG A 135 12.41 -4.53 15.03
N GLY A 136 11.19 -4.76 15.50
CA GLY A 136 10.91 -5.70 16.60
C GLY A 136 9.83 -6.74 16.32
N GLY A 137 9.08 -6.59 15.23
CA GLY A 137 7.94 -7.46 14.91
C GLY A 137 6.76 -7.32 15.87
N ALA A 138 6.71 -6.24 16.65
CA ALA A 138 5.57 -5.84 17.45
C ALA A 138 4.60 -4.99 16.61
N LEU A 139 3.39 -4.77 17.12
CA LEU A 139 2.51 -3.74 16.56
C LEU A 139 2.87 -2.37 17.12
N THR A 140 2.74 -1.36 16.28
CA THR A 140 2.89 0.06 16.59
C THR A 140 1.78 0.85 15.88
N VAL A 141 1.78 2.16 16.06
CA VAL A 141 0.77 3.06 15.51
C VAL A 141 1.13 3.46 14.07
N GLY A 142 0.21 3.23 13.15
CA GLY A 142 0.30 3.74 11.77
C GLY A 142 -0.47 5.04 11.56
N LEU A 143 -0.93 5.27 10.33
CA LEU A 143 -1.70 6.46 9.93
C LEU A 143 -3.18 6.35 10.26
N GLY A 144 -3.70 5.13 10.40
CA GLY A 144 -5.11 4.89 10.71
C GLY A 144 -6.04 5.30 9.58
N LEU A 145 -5.74 4.94 8.33
CA LEU A 145 -6.70 4.99 7.21
C LEU A 145 -7.54 3.71 7.14
N HIS A 146 -7.01 2.62 7.69
CA HIS A 146 -7.69 1.34 7.82
C HIS A 146 -7.53 0.79 9.24
N ASP A 147 -8.60 0.80 10.01
CA ASP A 147 -8.60 0.46 11.45
C ASP A 147 -8.87 -1.02 11.70
N GLY A 148 -9.56 -1.70 10.77
CA GLY A 148 -9.98 -3.10 10.93
C GLY A 148 -8.96 -4.15 10.45
N ILE A 149 -7.81 -3.73 9.93
CA ILE A 149 -6.82 -4.62 9.33
C ILE A 149 -5.39 -4.37 9.84
N VAL A 150 -4.53 -5.37 9.66
CA VAL A 150 -3.07 -5.28 9.84
C VAL A 150 -2.40 -5.95 8.64
N VAL A 151 -1.46 -5.26 7.99
CA VAL A 151 -0.71 -5.80 6.85
C VAL A 151 0.74 -6.10 7.25
N ALA A 152 1.22 -7.27 6.86
CA ALA A 152 2.64 -7.62 6.87
C ALA A 152 3.11 -7.91 5.43
N ALA A 153 3.91 -7.00 4.87
CA ALA A 153 4.46 -7.14 3.53
C ALA A 153 5.83 -7.84 3.51
N GLY A 154 6.20 -8.40 2.35
CA GLY A 154 7.42 -9.18 2.18
C GLY A 154 7.49 -10.39 3.11
N TRP A 155 6.33 -10.99 3.40
CA TRP A 155 6.13 -11.96 4.47
C TRP A 155 7.07 -13.16 4.43
N GLU A 156 7.44 -13.61 3.23
CA GLU A 156 8.35 -14.72 2.99
C GLU A 156 9.74 -14.48 3.58
N ASN A 157 10.16 -13.22 3.69
CA ASN A 157 11.48 -12.82 4.18
C ASN A 157 11.54 -12.71 5.72
N TRP A 158 10.42 -12.83 6.42
CA TRP A 158 10.40 -12.65 7.87
C TRP A 158 10.94 -13.87 8.60
N PRO A 159 11.76 -13.72 9.66
CA PRO A 159 12.16 -14.86 10.48
C PRO A 159 10.96 -15.58 11.10
N ARG A 160 11.00 -16.92 11.16
CA ARG A 160 9.88 -17.75 11.64
C ARG A 160 9.38 -17.35 13.04
N ASP A 161 10.29 -17.05 13.96
CA ASP A 161 9.92 -16.66 15.32
C ASP A 161 9.24 -15.29 15.37
N ARG A 162 9.64 -14.38 14.48
CA ARG A 162 8.99 -13.08 14.32
C ARG A 162 7.58 -13.24 13.78
N ARG A 163 7.37 -14.08 12.77
CA ARG A 163 6.02 -14.41 12.24
C ARG A 163 5.11 -14.96 13.35
N ARG A 164 5.63 -15.93 14.11
CA ARG A 164 4.89 -16.54 15.23
C ARG A 164 4.54 -15.54 16.32
N ARG A 165 5.46 -14.64 16.66
CA ARG A 165 5.24 -13.59 17.66
C ARG A 165 4.17 -12.61 17.20
N LEU A 166 4.28 -12.12 15.97
CA LEU A 166 3.33 -11.17 15.40
C LEU A 166 1.90 -11.73 15.44
N TRP A 167 1.71 -13.00 15.03
CA TRP A 167 0.38 -13.64 15.09
C TRP A 167 -0.25 -13.64 16.49
N ARG A 168 0.56 -13.78 17.54
CA ARG A 168 0.07 -13.76 18.92
C ARG A 168 -0.27 -12.36 19.42
N MET A 169 0.19 -11.33 18.72
CA MET A 169 0.00 -9.93 19.08
C MET A 169 -1.15 -9.26 18.34
N VAL A 170 -1.54 -9.78 17.17
CA VAL A 170 -2.68 -9.22 16.43
C VAL A 170 -3.98 -9.52 17.19
N PRO A 171 -4.76 -8.48 17.58
CA PRO A 171 -6.06 -8.67 18.21
C PRO A 171 -7.02 -9.48 17.34
N GLU A 172 -7.88 -10.28 17.96
CA GLU A 172 -8.86 -11.11 17.25
C GLU A 172 -9.90 -10.29 16.46
N SER A 173 -10.08 -9.03 16.84
CA SER A 173 -10.96 -8.09 16.14
C SER A 173 -10.43 -7.66 14.78
N LEU A 174 -9.12 -7.80 14.51
CA LEU A 174 -8.50 -7.34 13.27
C LEU A 174 -8.33 -8.49 12.26
N LEU A 175 -8.43 -8.14 10.99
CA LEU A 175 -8.01 -9.00 9.89
C LEU A 175 -6.51 -8.80 9.64
N PHE A 176 -5.72 -9.83 9.90
CA PHE A 176 -4.31 -9.88 9.54
C PHE A 176 -4.14 -10.36 8.09
N MET A 177 -3.39 -9.63 7.29
CA MET A 177 -3.03 -10.00 5.92
C MET A 177 -1.51 -10.00 5.76
N ALA A 178 -0.95 -11.19 5.56
CA ALA A 178 0.44 -11.40 5.23
C ALA A 178 0.59 -11.54 3.71
N LEU A 179 1.32 -10.61 3.10
CA LEU A 179 1.50 -10.53 1.65
C LEU A 179 2.97 -10.86 1.32
N GLU A 180 3.19 -11.86 0.46
CA GLU A 180 4.52 -12.08 -0.10
C GLU A 180 4.91 -10.96 -1.07
N SER A 181 6.21 -10.76 -1.30
CA SER A 181 6.68 -9.74 -2.26
C SER A 181 6.07 -9.96 -3.65
N GLY A 182 5.43 -8.92 -4.21
CA GLY A 182 4.73 -8.96 -5.50
C GLY A 182 3.27 -9.42 -5.42
N ALA A 183 2.82 -10.01 -4.30
CA ALA A 183 1.41 -10.29 -4.07
C ALA A 183 0.63 -8.99 -3.80
N ALA A 184 -0.67 -9.01 -4.09
CA ALA A 184 -1.54 -7.87 -3.83
C ALA A 184 -2.97 -8.31 -3.50
N VAL A 185 -3.62 -7.53 -2.63
CA VAL A 185 -5.07 -7.58 -2.38
C VAL A 185 -5.69 -6.25 -2.75
N CYS A 186 -6.95 -6.27 -3.17
CA CYS A 186 -7.74 -5.08 -3.42
C CYS A 186 -9.01 -5.06 -2.59
N SER A 187 -9.48 -3.86 -2.29
CA SER A 187 -10.78 -3.66 -1.66
C SER A 187 -11.94 -4.00 -2.60
N THR A 188 -12.96 -4.67 -2.09
CA THR A 188 -14.24 -4.92 -2.78
C THR A 188 -15.39 -4.05 -2.24
N ALA A 189 -15.23 -3.51 -1.03
CA ALA A 189 -16.19 -2.63 -0.39
C ALA A 189 -15.99 -1.15 -0.76
N GLU A 190 -17.02 -0.35 -0.49
CA GLU A 190 -16.96 1.11 -0.64
C GLU A 190 -15.98 1.74 0.39
N PRO A 191 -15.32 2.87 0.06
CA PRO A 191 -14.36 3.53 0.95
C PRO A 191 -14.87 3.80 2.37
N GLN A 192 -16.15 4.16 2.55
CA GLN A 192 -16.70 4.43 3.88
C GLN A 192 -16.77 3.17 4.76
N VAL A 193 -16.95 2.00 4.14
CA VAL A 193 -16.99 0.70 4.84
C VAL A 193 -15.58 0.23 5.15
N LEU A 194 -14.66 0.38 4.21
CA LEU A 194 -13.26 -0.08 4.32
C LEU A 194 -12.50 0.54 5.49
N TRP A 195 -12.87 1.75 5.93
CA TRP A 195 -12.19 2.42 7.04
C TRP A 195 -12.10 1.54 8.29
N SER A 196 -13.22 0.91 8.69
CA SER A 196 -13.29 0.11 9.93
C SER A 196 -13.45 -1.39 9.68
N SER A 197 -13.53 -1.81 8.41
CA SER A 197 -13.80 -3.21 8.11
C SER A 197 -12.64 -4.13 8.50
N SER A 198 -13.02 -5.18 9.21
CA SER A 198 -12.20 -6.37 9.47
C SER A 198 -12.76 -7.60 8.75
N SER A 199 -13.65 -7.41 7.77
CA SER A 199 -14.30 -8.50 7.04
C SER A 199 -13.37 -9.04 5.95
N PRO A 200 -13.13 -10.35 5.88
CA PRO A 200 -12.43 -10.97 4.75
C PRO A 200 -13.11 -10.69 3.41
N ASP A 201 -14.44 -10.60 3.39
CA ASP A 201 -15.24 -10.43 2.16
C ASP A 201 -15.06 -9.04 1.52
N ASP A 202 -14.52 -8.08 2.27
CA ASP A 202 -14.23 -6.72 1.80
C ASP A 202 -12.87 -6.62 1.08
N TRP A 203 -12.15 -7.75 0.96
CA TRP A 203 -10.85 -7.87 0.32
C TRP A 203 -10.80 -9.06 -0.64
N ALA A 204 -10.20 -8.86 -1.82
CA ALA A 204 -9.96 -9.91 -2.79
C ALA A 204 -8.48 -9.99 -3.17
N VAL A 205 -7.98 -11.20 -3.43
CA VAL A 205 -6.60 -11.44 -3.89
C VAL A 205 -6.50 -11.11 -5.37
N LEU A 206 -5.69 -10.12 -5.73
CA LEU A 206 -5.37 -9.80 -7.12
C LEU A 206 -4.39 -10.81 -7.72
N GLY A 207 -3.55 -11.40 -6.89
CA GLY A 207 -2.62 -12.45 -7.26
C GLY A 207 -1.45 -12.55 -6.28
N GLY A 208 -0.65 -13.61 -6.46
CA GLY A 208 0.46 -13.94 -5.56
C GLY A 208 -0.01 -14.67 -4.30
N THR A 209 0.93 -14.90 -3.37
CA THR A 209 0.64 -15.61 -2.13
C THR A 209 0.17 -14.64 -1.05
N VAL A 210 -1.03 -14.88 -0.52
CA VAL A 210 -1.62 -14.11 0.57
C VAL A 210 -2.06 -15.07 1.69
N GLU A 211 -1.61 -14.81 2.91
CA GLU A 211 -2.09 -15.48 4.11
C GLU A 211 -2.97 -14.51 4.90
N ALA A 212 -4.26 -14.83 5.04
CA ALA A 212 -5.19 -14.03 5.83
C ALA A 212 -5.61 -14.76 7.10
N ARG A 213 -5.70 -14.03 8.21
CA ARG A 213 -6.10 -14.58 9.51
C ARG A 213 -6.97 -13.60 10.27
N ARG A 214 -7.91 -14.13 11.06
CA ARG A 214 -8.67 -13.36 12.04
C ARG A 214 -8.66 -14.13 13.36
N GLY A 215 -8.05 -13.51 14.37
CA GLY A 215 -7.66 -14.22 15.59
C GLY A 215 -6.77 -15.43 15.30
N GLY A 216 -7.03 -16.55 15.98
CA GLY A 216 -6.26 -17.78 15.81
C GLY A 216 -6.44 -18.51 14.48
N THR A 217 -7.40 -18.11 13.64
CA THR A 217 -7.89 -18.91 12.51
C THR A 217 -7.48 -18.32 11.16
N THR A 218 -7.06 -19.19 10.23
CA THR A 218 -6.85 -18.82 8.82
C THR A 218 -8.20 -18.60 8.14
N VAL A 219 -8.33 -17.50 7.42
CA VAL A 219 -9.51 -17.18 6.61
C VAL A 219 -9.11 -17.14 5.14
N THR A 220 -10.04 -17.46 4.26
CA THR A 220 -9.83 -17.39 2.81
C THR A 220 -10.30 -16.02 2.32
N LEU A 221 -9.48 -15.38 1.49
CA LEU A 221 -9.89 -14.24 0.69
C LEU A 221 -10.25 -14.74 -0.70
N GLU A 222 -11.32 -14.21 -1.29
CA GLU A 222 -11.70 -14.59 -2.64
C GLU A 222 -10.68 -14.08 -3.66
N ASN A 223 -10.50 -14.79 -4.78
CA ASN A 223 -9.72 -14.25 -5.88
C ASN A 223 -10.52 -13.16 -6.57
N TRP A 224 -9.85 -12.05 -6.88
CA TRP A 224 -10.47 -10.95 -7.60
C TRP A 224 -10.94 -11.41 -8.97
N GLN A 225 -12.22 -11.17 -9.25
CA GLN A 225 -12.79 -11.36 -10.56
C GLN A 225 -13.09 -9.97 -11.15
N PRO A 226 -12.62 -9.66 -12.37
CA PRO A 226 -13.07 -8.46 -13.05
C PRO A 226 -14.60 -8.55 -13.18
N ARG A 227 -15.33 -7.54 -12.69
CA ARG A 227 -16.76 -7.44 -12.98
C ARG A 227 -16.89 -7.37 -14.50
N MET A 228 -17.52 -8.37 -15.11
CA MET A 228 -17.83 -8.31 -16.53
C MET A 228 -18.76 -7.11 -16.76
N PRO A 229 -18.54 -6.34 -17.84
CA PRO A 229 -19.39 -5.19 -18.18
C PRO A 229 -20.83 -5.61 -18.46
#